data_AF-A0A961M3L0-F1
#
_entry.id   AF-A0A961M3L0-F1
#
_cell.length_a   1.000
_cell.length_b   1.000
_cell.length_c   1.000
_cell.angle_alpha   90.00
_cell.angle_beta   90.00
_cell.angle_gamma   90.00
#
_symmetry.space_group_name_H-M   'P 1'
#
loop_
_entity.id
_entity.type
_entity.pdbx_description
1 polymer ?
#
loop_
_entity_poly.entity_id
_entity_poly.type
_entity_poly.pdbx_seq_one_letter_code
_entity_poly.pdbx_strand_id
1 'polypeptide(L)'
;MKSHIRLGALALSLLSTPALAQTDVTALSLTARAYEQVTNWQERSFRPAHLVEVVRVPGHILLDVRVVLDGPWSDTVERVQAGSRDIHLVLPDGTELDPQGGYQYWGQLSLIGRTLSARRPRNFPTEDQDIYWNGLFVVPEGTTQATLSIGGDDIRFSGTVAVPKLGAEDDPAAFASFRPTRVRRFHTAELQDGNGADAVPSTITAPPGMVLAEVEIEVTGVASNNADGDDRFNWSTSDFRLTDPQGASMALVGERFIRRILDSQFNGVDVGDSAERTVIWMVPEGLTEARLLFGETEVATVSLGTAAVTDTD
;
A
#
# COMPACT_ATOMS: atom_id res chain seq x y z
N MET A 1 58.71 15.12 -57.47
CA MET A 1 57.34 15.67 -57.54
C MET A 1 56.48 14.93 -56.54
N LYS A 2 55.85 15.68 -55.62
CA LYS A 2 55.04 15.16 -54.50
C LYS A 2 53.75 14.52 -55.05
N SER A 3 53.47 13.27 -54.70
CA SER A 3 52.17 12.63 -54.88
C SER A 3 51.53 12.44 -53.51
N HIS A 4 50.42 13.14 -53.28
CA HIS A 4 49.67 13.12 -52.03
C HIS A 4 48.67 11.95 -52.04
N ILE A 5 48.83 11.02 -51.11
CA ILE A 5 47.80 10.03 -50.75
C ILE A 5 46.78 10.75 -49.87
N ARG A 6 45.53 10.89 -50.36
CA ARG A 6 44.39 11.32 -49.55
C ARG A 6 43.77 10.09 -48.89
N LEU A 7 43.94 9.93 -47.58
CA LEU A 7 43.04 9.09 -46.77
C LEU A 7 41.74 9.86 -46.58
N GLY A 8 40.64 9.33 -47.13
CA GLY A 8 39.29 9.77 -46.82
C GLY A 8 38.87 9.18 -45.47
N ALA A 9 38.72 10.03 -44.47
CA ALA A 9 38.01 9.68 -43.24
C ALA A 9 36.50 9.76 -43.52
N LEU A 10 35.82 8.61 -43.56
CA LEU A 10 34.37 8.59 -43.40
C LEU A 10 34.06 8.91 -41.94
N ALA A 11 33.57 10.13 -41.68
CA ALA A 11 32.94 10.47 -40.43
C ALA A 11 31.58 9.75 -40.36
N LEU A 12 31.45 8.73 -39.51
CA LEU A 12 30.16 8.28 -39.03
C LEU A 12 29.56 9.43 -38.22
N SER A 13 28.58 10.12 -38.79
CA SER A 13 27.70 11.01 -38.03
C SER A 13 26.89 10.16 -37.05
N LEU A 14 27.33 10.13 -35.79
CA LEU A 14 26.48 9.75 -34.67
C LEU A 14 25.31 10.73 -34.65
N LEU A 15 24.15 10.29 -35.11
CA LEU A 15 22.89 10.99 -34.89
C LEU A 15 22.64 10.99 -33.39
N SER A 16 22.95 12.11 -32.73
CA SER A 16 22.47 12.38 -31.38
C SER A 16 20.95 12.43 -31.46
N THR A 17 20.28 11.42 -30.91
CA THR A 17 18.86 11.54 -30.57
C THR A 17 18.69 12.79 -29.72
N PRO A 18 17.75 13.70 -30.04
CA PRO A 18 17.49 14.84 -29.18
C PRO A 18 17.12 14.29 -27.80
N ALA A 19 17.88 14.68 -26.77
CA ALA A 19 17.41 14.52 -25.40
C ALA A 19 16.05 15.22 -25.35
N LEU A 20 14.99 14.48 -25.00
CA LEU A 20 13.71 15.11 -24.69
C LEU A 20 14.00 16.13 -23.59
N ALA A 21 13.57 17.38 -23.81
CA ALA A 21 13.73 18.41 -22.80
C ALA A 21 12.93 17.98 -21.57
N GLN A 22 13.59 17.94 -20.40
CA GLN A 22 12.90 17.70 -19.13
C GLN A 22 11.77 18.72 -18.98
N THR A 23 10.60 18.26 -18.56
CA THR A 23 9.43 19.12 -18.37
C THR A 23 9.40 19.63 -16.94
N ASP A 24 9.49 20.94 -16.75
CA ASP A 24 9.31 21.56 -15.44
C ASP A 24 7.82 21.47 -15.06
N VAL A 25 7.53 20.96 -13.85
CA VAL A 25 6.16 20.83 -13.32
C VAL A 25 5.95 21.70 -12.09
N THR A 26 4.69 22.06 -11.83
CA THR A 26 4.31 22.92 -10.71
C THR A 26 3.62 22.08 -9.63
N ALA A 27 3.92 22.34 -8.36
CA ALA A 27 3.18 21.73 -7.25
C ALA A 27 1.85 22.45 -7.04
N LEU A 28 0.76 21.68 -7.05
CA LEU A 28 -0.54 22.08 -6.54
C LEU A 28 -0.54 22.01 -5.00
N SER A 29 0.15 21.02 -4.44
CA SER A 29 0.40 20.95 -3.00
C SER A 29 1.73 20.24 -2.70
N LEU A 30 2.38 20.66 -1.62
CA LEU A 30 3.55 20.02 -1.05
C LEU A 30 3.41 20.05 0.47
N THR A 31 3.23 18.89 1.08
CA THR A 31 2.98 18.74 2.51
C THR A 31 3.92 17.72 3.12
N ALA A 32 4.07 17.77 4.43
CA ALA A 32 4.84 16.78 5.17
C ALA A 32 4.21 16.43 6.51
N ARG A 33 4.54 15.24 7.01
CA ARG A 33 4.26 14.76 8.36
C ARG A 33 5.56 14.21 8.95
N ALA A 34 5.76 14.42 10.24
CA ALA A 34 6.96 13.96 10.93
C ALA A 34 6.59 13.02 12.06
N TYR A 35 7.36 11.94 12.20
CA TYR A 35 7.13 10.89 13.18
C TYR A 35 8.45 10.56 13.90
N GLU A 36 8.35 10.22 15.19
CA GLU A 36 9.50 9.63 15.90
C GLU A 36 9.72 8.17 15.48
N GLN A 37 8.62 7.45 15.30
CA GLN A 37 8.59 6.05 14.89
C GLN A 37 7.32 5.78 14.09
N VAL A 38 7.36 4.78 13.22
CA VAL A 38 6.18 4.30 12.49
C VAL A 38 6.18 2.78 12.41
N THR A 39 5.04 2.19 12.10
CA THR A 39 4.88 0.75 11.98
C THR A 39 5.17 0.29 10.56
N ASN A 40 6.10 -0.65 10.36
CA ASN A 40 6.30 -1.28 9.06
C ASN A 40 5.19 -2.32 8.81
N TRP A 41 4.47 -2.17 7.69
CA TRP A 41 3.45 -3.11 7.24
C TRP A 41 3.98 -4.11 6.20
N GLN A 42 5.24 -4.00 5.80
CA GLN A 42 5.89 -4.98 4.95
C GLN A 42 5.91 -6.36 5.64
N GLU A 43 5.52 -7.41 4.90
CA GLU A 43 5.39 -8.79 5.39
C GLU A 43 4.44 -8.98 6.58
N ARG A 44 3.63 -7.98 6.93
CA ARG A 44 2.74 -8.03 8.11
C ARG A 44 1.73 -9.17 8.05
N SER A 45 1.30 -9.50 6.83
CA SER A 45 0.40 -10.61 6.51
C SER A 45 0.92 -11.98 6.98
N PHE A 46 2.23 -12.13 7.18
CA PHE A 46 2.85 -13.38 7.60
C PHE A 46 3.20 -13.42 9.10
N ARG A 47 2.88 -12.36 9.85
CA ARG A 47 3.21 -12.22 11.27
C ARG A 47 1.97 -12.43 12.14
N PRO A 48 2.11 -13.10 13.31
CA PRO A 48 1.06 -13.14 14.32
C PRO A 48 0.62 -11.72 14.74
N ALA A 49 -0.58 -11.62 15.31
CA ALA A 49 -1.00 -10.42 16.02
C ALA A 49 0.02 -10.03 17.10
N HIS A 50 0.16 -8.74 17.35
CA HIS A 50 1.08 -8.17 18.33
C HIS A 50 2.57 -8.35 18.02
N LEU A 51 2.94 -9.03 16.92
CA LEU A 51 4.30 -9.00 16.39
C LEU A 51 4.43 -7.87 15.37
N VAL A 52 4.77 -6.68 15.89
CA VAL A 52 4.90 -5.45 15.13
C VAL A 52 6.37 -5.12 14.89
N GLU A 53 6.70 -4.77 13.64
CA GLU A 53 7.98 -4.16 13.33
C GLU A 53 7.84 -2.64 13.40
N VAL A 54 8.63 -2.02 14.28
CA VAL A 54 8.64 -0.58 14.48
C VAL A 54 9.90 -0.01 13.85
N VAL A 55 9.74 0.95 12.94
CA VAL A 55 10.82 1.69 12.32
C VAL A 55 11.13 2.89 13.19
N ARG A 56 12.39 2.99 13.66
CA ARG A 56 12.91 4.12 14.42
C ARG A 56 14.40 4.23 14.19
N VAL A 57 14.89 5.46 14.00
CA VAL A 57 16.32 5.74 13.82
C VAL A 57 16.76 6.76 14.87
N PRO A 58 17.57 6.38 15.88
CA PRO A 58 18.01 7.31 16.91
C PRO A 58 18.68 8.57 16.34
N GLY A 59 18.34 9.74 16.88
CA GLY A 59 18.85 11.04 16.43
C GLY A 59 18.25 11.53 15.11
N HIS A 60 17.23 10.84 14.59
CA HIS A 60 16.55 11.17 13.36
C HIS A 60 15.03 11.11 13.56
N ILE A 61 14.32 11.82 12.69
CA ILE A 61 12.88 11.75 12.52
C ILE A 61 12.56 11.04 11.20
N LEU A 62 11.35 10.52 11.11
CA LEU A 62 10.81 9.95 9.89
C LEU A 62 9.87 11.00 9.26
N LEU A 63 10.27 11.55 8.12
CA LEU A 63 9.54 12.61 7.42
C LEU A 63 8.80 12.03 6.21
N ASP A 64 7.48 11.92 6.29
CA ASP A 64 6.60 11.60 5.15
C ASP A 64 6.35 12.88 4.36
N VAL A 65 6.86 12.95 3.14
CA VAL A 65 6.71 14.08 2.23
C VAL A 65 5.75 13.69 1.12
N ARG A 66 4.80 14.57 0.81
CA ARG A 66 3.76 14.35 -0.19
C ARG A 66 3.67 15.52 -1.13
N VAL A 67 3.61 15.22 -2.42
CA VAL A 67 3.46 16.23 -3.45
C VAL A 67 2.33 15.83 -4.40
N VAL A 68 1.50 16.82 -4.73
CA VAL A 68 0.56 16.76 -5.85
C VAL A 68 1.05 17.77 -6.86
N LEU A 69 1.42 17.29 -8.04
CA LEU A 69 1.93 18.10 -9.14
C LEU A 69 0.85 18.23 -10.21
N ASP A 70 0.78 19.40 -10.81
CA ASP A 70 -0.04 19.68 -11.97
C ASP A 70 0.44 18.83 -13.16
N GLY A 71 -0.49 18.20 -13.85
CA GLY A 71 -0.19 17.32 -14.98
C GLY A 71 0.31 18.13 -16.19
N PRO A 72 1.53 17.91 -16.71
CA PRO A 72 2.07 18.71 -17.82
C PRO A 72 1.55 18.23 -19.18
N TRP A 73 0.30 17.77 -19.24
CA TRP A 73 -0.23 17.03 -20.38
C TRP A 73 -0.36 17.93 -21.60
N SER A 74 0.10 17.41 -22.74
CA SER A 74 0.02 18.09 -24.03
C SER A 74 0.06 17.07 -25.15
N ASP A 75 -0.05 17.51 -26.40
CA ASP A 75 0.09 16.63 -27.58
C ASP A 75 1.46 15.94 -27.66
N THR A 76 2.47 16.47 -26.97
CA THR A 76 3.84 15.92 -26.93
C THR A 76 4.18 15.24 -25.62
N VAL A 77 3.43 15.49 -24.53
CA VAL A 77 3.69 14.93 -23.21
C VAL A 77 2.54 14.01 -22.82
N GLU A 78 2.75 12.71 -23.03
CA GLU A 78 1.77 11.66 -22.73
C GLU A 78 2.04 10.93 -21.41
N ARG A 79 3.27 11.02 -20.93
CA ARG A 79 3.75 10.30 -19.75
C ARG A 79 4.87 11.09 -19.09
N VAL A 80 4.91 11.03 -17.77
CA VAL A 80 6.03 11.46 -16.96
C VAL A 80 6.40 10.36 -15.97
N GLN A 81 7.69 10.26 -15.67
CA GLN A 81 8.22 9.28 -14.73
C GLN A 81 9.50 9.79 -14.07
N ALA A 82 9.72 9.39 -12.83
CA ALA A 82 10.99 9.52 -12.13
C ALA A 82 11.23 8.29 -11.27
N GLY A 83 12.43 7.72 -11.36
CA GLY A 83 12.83 6.61 -10.50
C GLY A 83 12.99 7.09 -9.07
N SER A 84 12.93 6.19 -8.08
CA SER A 84 13.16 6.55 -6.68
C SER A 84 14.58 7.09 -6.43
N ARG A 85 15.54 6.75 -7.30
CA ARG A 85 16.93 7.25 -7.29
C ARG A 85 17.09 8.66 -7.86
N ASP A 86 16.07 9.16 -8.54
CA ASP A 86 16.03 10.48 -9.15
C ASP A 86 15.25 11.48 -8.26
N ILE A 87 14.85 11.02 -7.07
CA ILE A 87 14.03 11.77 -6.12
C ILE A 87 14.81 11.85 -4.82
N HIS A 88 15.10 13.07 -4.38
CA HIS A 88 15.89 13.32 -3.18
C HIS A 88 15.24 14.38 -2.31
N LEU A 89 15.48 14.26 -1.00
CA LEU A 89 15.31 15.35 -0.07
C LEU A 89 16.68 15.98 0.21
N VAL A 90 16.88 17.21 -0.25
CA VAL A 90 18.13 17.96 -0.10
C VAL A 90 18.08 18.77 1.19
N LEU A 91 18.98 18.47 2.12
CA LEU A 91 19.11 19.19 3.39
C LEU A 91 19.77 20.56 3.19
N PRO A 92 19.66 21.50 4.16
CA PRO A 92 20.27 22.83 4.05
C PRO A 92 21.79 22.84 3.88
N ASP A 93 22.48 21.78 4.30
CA ASP A 93 23.93 21.61 4.12
C ASP A 93 24.32 21.03 2.74
N GLY A 94 23.33 20.73 1.89
CA GLY A 94 23.51 20.14 0.57
C GLY A 94 23.53 18.60 0.56
N THR A 95 23.35 17.94 1.71
CA THR A 95 23.23 16.48 1.77
C THR A 95 21.94 16.03 1.07
N GLU A 96 22.06 15.07 0.16
CA GLU A 96 20.92 14.45 -0.51
C GLU A 96 20.51 13.17 0.24
N LEU A 97 19.22 13.04 0.54
CA LEU A 97 18.64 11.86 1.17
C LEU A 97 17.73 11.14 0.18
N ASP A 98 17.89 9.82 0.08
CA ASP A 98 17.01 8.97 -0.72
C ASP A 98 15.73 8.60 0.05
N PRO A 99 14.59 8.43 -0.64
CA PRO A 99 13.36 7.94 -0.03
C PRO A 99 13.55 6.49 0.41
N GLN A 100 13.28 6.21 1.68
CA GLN A 100 13.41 4.89 2.29
C GLN A 100 12.12 4.07 2.25
N GLY A 101 10.99 4.72 2.00
CA GLY A 101 9.67 4.08 2.00
C GLY A 101 8.58 5.02 1.56
N GLY A 102 7.33 4.66 1.84
CA GLY A 102 6.17 5.50 1.61
C GLY A 102 4.88 4.83 2.04
N TYR A 103 3.80 5.59 2.00
CA TYR A 103 2.45 5.15 2.34
C TYR A 103 1.63 5.08 1.05
N GLN A 104 1.28 3.86 0.63
CA GLN A 104 0.22 3.70 -0.36
C GLN A 104 -1.15 3.90 0.29
N TYR A 105 -1.30 3.37 1.50
CA TYR A 105 -2.46 3.58 2.36
C TYR A 105 -2.05 4.20 3.68
N TRP A 106 -2.86 5.12 4.20
CA TRP A 106 -2.59 5.80 5.47
C TRP A 106 -2.45 4.79 6.62
N GLY A 107 -1.39 4.99 7.44
CA GLY A 107 -1.03 4.11 8.55
C GLY A 107 -0.45 2.75 8.15
N GLN A 108 -0.27 2.47 6.85
CA GLN A 108 0.31 1.23 6.33
C GLN A 108 1.64 1.50 5.59
N LEU A 109 2.72 1.77 6.32
CA LEU A 109 4.04 2.05 5.73
C LEU A 109 4.60 0.81 5.01
N SER A 110 5.21 1.04 3.85
CA SER A 110 6.14 0.09 3.22
C SER A 110 7.54 0.70 3.09
N LEU A 111 8.59 -0.06 3.42
CA LEU A 111 10.00 0.33 3.27
C LEU A 111 10.54 0.08 1.87
N ILE A 112 9.80 0.57 0.88
CA ILE A 112 10.16 0.51 -0.54
C ILE A 112 10.05 1.92 -1.09
N GLY A 113 11.19 2.49 -1.51
CA GLY A 113 11.22 3.83 -2.10
C GLY A 113 10.30 3.91 -3.32
N ARG A 114 9.38 4.89 -3.31
CA ARG A 114 8.36 5.02 -4.37
C ARG A 114 8.91 5.74 -5.58
N THR A 115 8.54 5.24 -6.76
CA THR A 115 8.74 5.93 -8.05
C THR A 115 7.56 6.83 -8.34
N LEU A 116 7.77 7.89 -9.12
CA LEU A 116 6.70 8.69 -9.71
C LEU A 116 6.43 8.19 -11.13
N SER A 117 5.17 7.92 -11.46
CA SER A 117 4.77 7.61 -12.85
C SER A 117 3.31 7.97 -13.04
N ALA A 118 3.04 8.83 -14.02
CA ALA A 118 1.69 9.24 -14.37
C ALA A 118 1.57 9.34 -15.90
N ARG A 119 0.33 9.25 -16.40
CA ARG A 119 0.02 9.31 -17.82
C ARG A 119 -1.09 10.33 -18.05
N ARG A 120 -1.04 10.94 -19.22
CA ARG A 120 -2.12 11.78 -19.73
C ARG A 120 -3.44 10.98 -19.75
N PRO A 121 -4.55 11.55 -19.26
CA PRO A 121 -5.84 10.89 -19.29
C PRO A 121 -6.29 10.66 -20.74
N ARG A 122 -7.05 9.59 -20.96
CA ARG A 122 -7.48 9.18 -22.31
C ARG A 122 -8.33 10.24 -23.02
N ASN A 123 -9.07 11.04 -22.24
CA ASN A 123 -10.02 12.03 -22.73
C ASN A 123 -9.43 13.46 -22.76
N PHE A 124 -8.11 13.62 -22.64
CA PHE A 124 -7.45 14.92 -22.77
C PHE A 124 -7.84 15.63 -24.08
N PRO A 125 -8.11 16.95 -24.07
CA PRO A 125 -7.98 17.89 -22.95
C PRO A 125 -9.25 18.07 -22.11
N THR A 126 -10.25 17.20 -22.27
CA THR A 126 -11.51 17.32 -21.49
C THR A 126 -11.31 16.92 -20.03
N GLU A 127 -10.41 15.97 -19.80
CA GLU A 127 -9.94 15.58 -18.47
C GLU A 127 -8.50 16.04 -18.29
N ASP A 128 -8.19 16.43 -17.05
CA ASP A 128 -6.85 16.72 -16.58
C ASP A 128 -6.57 15.84 -15.36
N GLN A 129 -5.33 15.35 -15.25
CA GLN A 129 -4.96 14.39 -14.22
C GLN A 129 -3.73 14.86 -13.46
N ASP A 130 -3.88 15.06 -12.16
CA ASP A 130 -2.78 15.39 -11.27
C ASP A 130 -1.84 14.19 -11.07
N ILE A 131 -0.60 14.51 -10.67
CA ILE A 131 0.43 13.53 -10.37
C ILE A 131 0.65 13.47 -8.88
N TYR A 132 0.45 12.29 -8.29
CA TYR A 132 0.64 12.05 -6.87
C TYR A 132 1.96 11.33 -6.61
N TRP A 133 2.70 11.80 -5.60
CA TRP A 133 3.84 11.07 -5.08
C TRP A 133 3.98 11.30 -3.57
N ASN A 134 4.41 10.26 -2.87
CA ASN A 134 4.79 10.34 -1.47
C ASN A 134 6.06 9.52 -1.20
N GLY A 135 6.81 9.92 -0.19
CA GLY A 135 8.02 9.24 0.23
C GLY A 135 8.39 9.54 1.68
N LEU A 136 8.88 8.52 2.38
CA LEU A 136 9.42 8.61 3.73
C LEU A 136 10.93 8.81 3.68
N PHE A 137 11.43 9.84 4.36
CA PHE A 137 12.85 10.12 4.51
C PHE A 137 13.26 10.02 5.98
N VAL A 138 14.52 9.62 6.20
CA VAL A 138 15.15 9.64 7.53
C VAL A 138 15.95 10.93 7.64
N VAL A 139 15.48 11.87 8.45
CA VAL A 139 16.02 13.24 8.52
C VAL A 139 16.63 13.48 9.91
N PRO A 140 17.83 14.09 10.02
CA PRO A 140 18.41 14.41 11.33
C PRO A 140 17.47 15.27 12.19
N GLU A 141 17.39 14.96 13.48
CA GLU A 141 16.65 15.78 14.45
C GLU A 141 17.16 17.22 14.43
N GLY A 142 16.24 18.18 14.57
CA GLY A 142 16.54 19.62 14.51
C GLY A 142 16.53 20.22 13.09
N THR A 143 16.41 19.41 12.04
CA THR A 143 16.14 19.91 10.69
C THR A 143 14.77 20.58 10.65
N THR A 144 14.71 21.84 10.19
CA THR A 144 13.46 22.62 10.13
C THR A 144 12.89 22.76 8.73
N GLN A 145 13.73 22.59 7.71
CA GLN A 145 13.37 22.68 6.30
C GLN A 145 14.33 21.84 5.46
N ALA A 146 13.84 21.40 4.31
CA ALA A 146 14.62 20.76 3.26
C ALA A 146 14.02 21.10 1.88
N THR A 147 14.63 20.65 0.80
CA THR A 147 14.11 20.81 -0.56
C THR A 147 13.84 19.44 -1.16
N LEU A 148 12.58 19.16 -1.52
CA LEU A 148 12.24 18.00 -2.33
C LEU A 148 12.69 18.30 -3.77
N SER A 149 13.55 17.46 -4.32
CA SER A 149 14.02 17.49 -5.70
C SER A 149 13.57 16.22 -6.41
N ILE A 150 12.94 16.38 -7.57
CA ILE A 150 12.56 15.27 -8.46
C ILE A 150 13.18 15.59 -9.83
N GLY A 151 14.07 14.74 -10.32
CA GLY A 151 14.79 14.96 -11.56
C GLY A 151 14.94 13.68 -12.38
N GLY A 152 13.87 13.27 -13.08
CA GLY A 152 13.89 12.14 -14.01
C GLY A 152 14.22 12.57 -15.45
N ASP A 153 14.32 11.61 -16.37
CA ASP A 153 14.56 11.89 -17.79
C ASP A 153 13.49 12.82 -18.40
N ASP A 154 12.24 12.72 -17.92
CA ASP A 154 11.08 13.39 -18.52
C ASP A 154 10.58 14.61 -17.71
N ILE A 155 10.98 14.74 -16.44
CA ILE A 155 10.35 15.65 -15.47
C ILE A 155 11.37 16.30 -14.52
N ARG A 156 11.10 17.56 -14.16
CA ARG A 156 11.86 18.29 -13.14
C ARG A 156 10.94 19.03 -12.18
N PHE A 157 11.20 18.89 -10.89
CA PHE A 157 10.55 19.64 -9.82
C PHE A 157 11.54 19.93 -8.69
N SER A 158 11.38 21.10 -8.07
CA SER A 158 12.08 21.46 -6.83
C SER A 158 11.16 22.30 -5.95
N GLY A 159 10.95 21.89 -4.70
CA GLY A 159 10.07 22.58 -3.76
C GLY A 159 10.56 22.51 -2.32
N THR A 160 10.41 23.61 -1.58
CA THR A 160 10.77 23.66 -0.16
C THR A 160 9.75 22.90 0.69
N VAL A 161 10.25 21.99 1.52
CA VAL A 161 9.49 21.21 2.49
C VAL A 161 9.80 21.74 3.89
N ALA A 162 8.79 22.24 4.60
CA ALA A 162 8.92 22.54 6.02
C ALA A 162 8.78 21.25 6.84
N VAL A 163 9.65 21.07 7.84
CA VAL A 163 9.54 19.94 8.77
C VAL A 163 8.53 20.31 9.86
N PRO A 164 7.38 19.61 9.95
CA PRO A 164 6.36 19.91 10.95
C PRO A 164 6.76 19.38 12.33
N LYS A 165 5.93 19.68 13.33
CA LYS A 165 6.05 19.02 14.64
C LYS A 165 5.75 17.53 14.51
N LEU A 166 6.35 16.74 15.39
CA LEU A 166 6.08 15.31 15.49
C LEU A 166 4.59 15.07 15.76
N GLY A 167 4.01 14.14 15.00
CA GLY A 167 2.65 13.64 15.16
C GLY A 167 2.64 12.14 15.44
N ALA A 168 1.45 11.64 15.78
CA ALA A 168 1.20 10.20 15.80
C ALA A 168 0.91 9.70 14.38
N GLU A 169 1.27 8.45 14.11
CA GLU A 169 0.83 7.75 12.90
C GLU A 169 -0.70 7.56 12.94
N ASP A 170 -1.34 7.62 11.77
CA ASP A 170 -2.77 7.32 11.66
C ASP A 170 -3.00 5.83 11.95
N ASP A 171 -4.06 5.51 12.69
CA ASP A 171 -4.51 4.13 12.85
C ASP A 171 -5.27 3.68 11.58
N PRO A 172 -4.81 2.65 10.85
CA PRO A 172 -5.52 2.15 9.66
C PRO A 172 -6.96 1.74 9.93
N ALA A 173 -7.29 1.31 11.15
CA ALA A 173 -8.65 0.94 11.51
C ALA A 173 -9.58 2.15 11.62
N ALA A 174 -9.06 3.36 11.82
CA ALA A 174 -9.88 4.57 11.97
C ALA A 174 -10.60 5.01 10.69
N PHE A 175 -10.19 4.47 9.52
CA PHE A 175 -10.77 4.82 8.22
C PHE A 175 -12.00 3.99 7.84
N ALA A 176 -12.36 2.98 8.63
CA ALA A 176 -13.52 2.14 8.38
C ALA A 176 -14.20 1.69 9.68
N SER A 177 -15.40 1.15 9.54
CA SER A 177 -16.05 0.39 10.61
C SER A 177 -16.20 -1.06 10.18
N PHE A 178 -16.11 -1.96 11.16
CA PHE A 178 -16.06 -3.40 10.94
C PHE A 178 -17.09 -4.09 11.80
N ARG A 179 -17.94 -4.91 11.20
CA ARG A 179 -19.00 -5.62 11.91
C ARG A 179 -19.05 -7.08 11.48
N PRO A 180 -18.72 -8.03 12.38
CA PRO A 180 -19.03 -9.44 12.14
C PRO A 180 -20.55 -9.62 12.04
N THR A 181 -21.04 -10.09 10.90
CA THR A 181 -22.48 -10.28 10.62
C THR A 181 -22.89 -11.74 10.74
N ARG A 182 -21.97 -12.66 10.44
CA ARG A 182 -22.23 -14.10 10.45
C ARG A 182 -21.00 -14.90 10.84
N VAL A 183 -21.21 -16.01 11.53
CA VAL A 183 -20.17 -17.01 11.84
C VAL A 183 -20.67 -18.40 11.45
N ARG A 184 -19.82 -19.18 10.80
CA ARG A 184 -19.98 -20.61 10.56
C ARG A 184 -18.73 -21.36 11.01
N ARG A 185 -18.90 -22.60 11.46
CA ARG A 185 -17.79 -23.43 11.94
C ARG A 185 -17.92 -24.83 11.40
N PHE A 186 -16.89 -25.33 10.76
CA PHE A 186 -16.90 -26.65 10.13
C PHE A 186 -15.50 -27.29 10.13
N HIS A 187 -15.44 -28.62 10.06
CA HIS A 187 -14.16 -29.32 9.97
C HIS A 187 -13.57 -29.27 8.56
N THR A 188 -14.41 -29.32 7.52
CA THR A 188 -13.99 -29.34 6.12
C THR A 188 -14.72 -28.27 5.30
N ALA A 189 -13.98 -27.46 4.55
CA ALA A 189 -14.52 -26.61 3.49
C ALA A 189 -14.48 -27.36 2.16
N GLU A 190 -15.60 -27.38 1.45
CA GLU A 190 -15.65 -27.79 0.04
C GLU A 190 -15.33 -26.63 -0.90
N LEU A 191 -14.46 -26.88 -1.88
CA LEU A 191 -13.96 -25.91 -2.85
C LEU A 191 -14.13 -26.45 -4.28
N GLN A 192 -14.18 -25.55 -5.26
CA GLN A 192 -14.21 -25.89 -6.67
C GLN A 192 -13.30 -24.97 -7.48
N ASP A 193 -12.50 -25.57 -8.36
CA ASP A 193 -11.68 -24.86 -9.34
C ASP A 193 -12.28 -25.00 -10.75
N GLY A 194 -12.31 -23.91 -11.51
CA GLY A 194 -12.90 -23.86 -12.84
C GLY A 194 -14.39 -23.47 -12.85
N ASN A 195 -14.99 -23.54 -14.05
CA ASN A 195 -16.34 -23.05 -14.32
C ASN A 195 -17.25 -24.18 -14.83
N GLY A 196 -18.52 -24.15 -14.45
CA GLY A 196 -19.54 -25.05 -15.00
C GLY A 196 -19.44 -26.48 -14.49
N ALA A 197 -19.82 -27.44 -15.35
CA ALA A 197 -19.89 -28.87 -15.02
C ALA A 197 -18.50 -29.54 -14.87
N ASP A 198 -17.45 -28.90 -15.39
CA ASP A 198 -16.07 -29.41 -15.33
C ASP A 198 -15.28 -28.85 -14.14
N ALA A 199 -15.96 -28.19 -13.20
CA ALA A 199 -15.31 -27.66 -12.01
C ALA A 199 -14.74 -28.81 -11.17
N VAL A 200 -13.45 -28.73 -10.83
CA VAL A 200 -12.73 -29.76 -10.08
C VAL A 200 -12.97 -29.54 -8.60
N PRO A 201 -13.63 -30.48 -7.89
CA PRO A 201 -13.85 -30.37 -6.45
C PRO A 201 -12.53 -30.59 -5.70
N SER A 202 -12.35 -29.86 -4.61
CA SER A 202 -11.25 -30.02 -3.66
C SER A 202 -11.74 -29.67 -2.26
N THR A 203 -10.96 -30.00 -1.24
CA THR A 203 -11.32 -29.71 0.14
C THR A 203 -10.13 -29.15 0.93
N ILE A 204 -10.43 -28.37 1.97
CA ILE A 204 -9.48 -28.03 3.03
C ILE A 204 -10.08 -28.52 4.34
N THR A 205 -9.34 -29.36 5.06
CA THR A 205 -9.77 -29.96 6.32
C THR A 205 -8.88 -29.47 7.46
N ALA A 206 -9.51 -28.99 8.53
CA ALA A 206 -8.81 -28.60 9.74
C ALA A 206 -8.17 -29.83 10.42
N PRO A 207 -6.98 -29.70 11.04
CA PRO A 207 -6.38 -30.78 11.81
C PRO A 207 -7.20 -31.12 13.06
N PRO A 208 -6.99 -32.30 13.68
CA PRO A 208 -7.73 -32.71 14.87
C PRO A 208 -7.68 -31.68 16.01
N GLY A 209 -8.83 -31.41 16.63
CA GLY A 209 -8.97 -30.40 17.70
C GLY A 209 -9.13 -28.95 17.22
N MET A 210 -9.07 -28.73 15.89
CA MET A 210 -9.32 -27.45 15.26
C MET A 210 -10.57 -27.52 14.36
N VAL A 211 -11.13 -26.35 14.08
CA VAL A 211 -12.19 -26.14 13.08
C VAL A 211 -11.84 -24.93 12.21
N LEU A 212 -12.43 -24.86 11.03
CA LEU A 212 -12.45 -23.66 10.20
C LEU A 212 -13.60 -22.77 10.68
N ALA A 213 -13.27 -21.60 11.19
CA ALA A 213 -14.22 -20.55 11.53
C ALA A 213 -14.30 -19.56 10.38
N GLU A 214 -15.43 -19.58 9.70
CA GLU A 214 -15.77 -18.63 8.64
C GLU A 214 -16.56 -17.48 9.25
N VAL A 215 -16.02 -16.26 9.12
CA VAL A 215 -16.64 -15.04 9.64
C VAL A 215 -16.93 -14.11 8.48
N GLU A 216 -18.19 -13.74 8.32
CA GLU A 216 -18.61 -12.67 7.44
C GLU A 216 -18.46 -11.34 8.18
N ILE A 217 -17.76 -10.41 7.56
CA ILE A 217 -17.41 -9.10 8.10
C ILE A 217 -17.94 -8.07 7.10
N GLU A 218 -18.87 -7.24 7.55
CA GLU A 218 -19.23 -6.02 6.86
C GLU A 218 -18.16 -4.94 7.16
N VAL A 219 -17.61 -4.37 6.09
CA VAL A 219 -16.62 -3.29 6.13
C VAL A 219 -17.26 -2.06 5.49
N THR A 220 -17.40 -0.98 6.27
CA THR A 220 -17.97 0.28 5.80
C THR A 220 -16.89 1.36 5.81
N GLY A 221 -16.63 1.97 4.65
CA GLY A 221 -15.64 3.05 4.52
C GLY A 221 -16.14 4.32 5.21
N VAL A 222 -15.39 4.82 6.19
CA VAL A 222 -15.74 6.06 6.93
C VAL A 222 -14.91 7.25 6.44
N ALA A 223 -13.69 6.99 5.99
CA ALA A 223 -12.80 7.95 5.36
C ALA A 223 -11.87 7.25 4.37
N SER A 224 -11.30 8.01 3.43
CA SER A 224 -10.31 7.47 2.51
C SER A 224 -9.00 7.19 3.23
N ASN A 225 -8.47 5.98 3.07
CA ASN A 225 -7.10 5.68 3.43
C ASN A 225 -6.15 5.74 2.21
N ASN A 226 -6.64 6.06 1.00
CA ASN A 226 -5.79 6.18 -0.17
C ASN A 226 -4.92 7.44 -0.05
N ALA A 227 -3.60 7.24 -0.07
CA ALA A 227 -2.62 8.33 -0.01
C ALA A 227 -2.63 9.24 -1.24
N ASP A 228 -3.09 8.71 -2.37
CA ASP A 228 -3.05 9.33 -3.70
C ASP A 228 -4.39 10.02 -4.07
N GLY A 229 -5.35 10.10 -3.14
CA GLY A 229 -6.49 11.03 -3.24
C GLY A 229 -7.84 10.47 -3.67
N ASP A 230 -7.96 9.18 -4.00
CA ASP A 230 -9.28 8.58 -4.27
C ASP A 230 -10.14 8.48 -3.00
N ASP A 231 -11.45 8.67 -3.11
CA ASP A 231 -12.38 8.60 -1.97
C ASP A 231 -12.78 7.16 -1.62
N ARG A 232 -11.78 6.34 -1.29
CA ARG A 232 -11.93 4.90 -1.08
C ARG A 232 -11.15 4.41 0.13
N PHE A 233 -11.78 3.55 0.93
CA PHE A 233 -11.09 2.72 1.90
C PHE A 233 -10.64 1.42 1.24
N ASN A 234 -9.34 1.14 1.33
CA ASN A 234 -8.70 -0.02 0.73
C ASN A 234 -8.06 -0.89 1.82
N TRP A 235 -8.11 -2.21 1.64
CA TRP A 235 -7.50 -3.14 2.59
C TRP A 235 -7.11 -4.45 1.90
N SER A 236 -6.24 -5.21 2.55
CA SER A 236 -6.05 -6.63 2.24
C SER A 236 -6.77 -7.51 3.25
N THR A 237 -7.23 -8.70 2.85
CA THR A 237 -7.74 -9.72 3.79
C THR A 237 -6.75 -9.98 4.92
N SER A 238 -5.45 -9.96 4.62
CA SER A 238 -4.39 -10.21 5.61
C SER A 238 -4.16 -9.08 6.62
N ASP A 239 -4.86 -7.95 6.45
CA ASP A 239 -4.86 -6.87 7.45
C ASP A 239 -5.74 -7.25 8.65
N PHE A 240 -6.67 -8.20 8.47
CA PHE A 240 -7.45 -8.77 9.55
C PHE A 240 -6.68 -9.85 10.29
N ARG A 241 -6.84 -9.86 11.61
CA ARG A 241 -6.33 -10.91 12.49
C ARG A 241 -7.40 -11.31 13.47
N LEU A 242 -7.35 -12.56 13.91
CA LEU A 242 -8.24 -13.08 14.92
C LEU A 242 -7.38 -13.58 16.09
N THR A 243 -7.68 -13.14 17.31
CA THR A 243 -7.01 -13.63 18.52
C THR A 243 -8.00 -14.24 19.49
N ASP A 244 -7.56 -15.18 20.32
CA ASP A 244 -8.33 -15.60 21.48
C ASP A 244 -8.37 -14.48 22.56
N PRO A 245 -9.16 -14.64 23.64
CA PRO A 245 -9.20 -13.66 24.73
C PRO A 245 -7.87 -13.48 25.49
N GLN A 246 -6.93 -14.40 25.32
CA GLN A 246 -5.59 -14.37 25.91
C GLN A 246 -4.55 -13.70 24.97
N GLY A 247 -4.94 -13.35 23.74
CA GLY A 247 -4.10 -12.70 22.74
C GLY A 247 -3.33 -13.66 21.82
N ALA A 248 -3.60 -14.97 21.88
CA ALA A 248 -2.99 -15.91 20.94
C ALA A 248 -3.61 -15.76 19.55
N SER A 249 -2.78 -15.69 18.51
CA SER A 249 -3.22 -15.49 17.12
C SER A 249 -3.75 -16.77 16.50
N MET A 250 -4.89 -16.66 15.83
CA MET A 250 -5.48 -17.72 15.00
C MET A 250 -4.90 -17.65 13.59
N ALA A 251 -4.66 -18.81 12.98
CA ALA A 251 -4.07 -18.86 11.64
C ALA A 251 -5.12 -18.45 10.60
N LEU A 252 -4.81 -17.40 9.82
CA LEU A 252 -5.61 -17.03 8.65
C LEU A 252 -5.47 -18.12 7.58
N VAL A 253 -6.61 -18.60 7.08
CA VAL A 253 -6.66 -19.54 5.95
C VAL A 253 -6.84 -18.77 4.64
N GLY A 254 -7.66 -17.72 4.65
CA GLY A 254 -7.84 -16.83 3.51
C GLY A 254 -9.24 -16.24 3.43
N GLU A 255 -9.56 -15.63 2.29
CA GLU A 255 -10.89 -15.11 1.98
C GLU A 255 -11.66 -16.12 1.12
N ARG A 256 -12.91 -16.42 1.48
CA ARG A 256 -13.80 -17.17 0.60
C ARG A 256 -14.29 -16.24 -0.51
N PHE A 257 -13.92 -16.58 -1.73
CA PHE A 257 -14.36 -15.86 -2.92
C PHE A 257 -14.93 -16.85 -3.93
N ILE A 258 -16.23 -16.71 -4.20
CA ILE A 258 -17.01 -17.60 -5.07
C ILE A 258 -16.98 -19.05 -4.53
N ARG A 259 -16.17 -19.93 -5.12
CA ARG A 259 -16.04 -21.34 -4.75
C ARG A 259 -14.61 -21.71 -4.35
N ARG A 260 -13.76 -20.73 -4.08
CA ARG A 260 -12.37 -20.92 -3.67
C ARG A 260 -12.06 -20.15 -2.40
N ILE A 261 -10.91 -20.49 -1.82
CA ILE A 261 -10.26 -19.71 -0.79
C ILE A 261 -9.01 -19.08 -1.41
N LEU A 262 -8.87 -17.78 -1.24
CA LEU A 262 -7.74 -17.00 -1.73
C LEU A 262 -6.91 -16.58 -0.52
N ASP A 263 -5.62 -16.92 -0.52
CA ASP A 263 -4.72 -16.69 0.61
C ASP A 263 -4.67 -15.20 1.02
N SER A 264 -4.80 -14.30 0.05
CA SER A 264 -4.95 -12.87 0.24
C SER A 264 -5.73 -12.26 -0.91
N GLN A 265 -6.62 -11.32 -0.62
CA GLN A 265 -7.28 -10.48 -1.60
C GLN A 265 -7.11 -9.01 -1.25
N PHE A 266 -6.89 -8.20 -2.29
CA PHE A 266 -6.95 -6.76 -2.17
C PHE A 266 -8.39 -6.30 -2.43
N ASN A 267 -8.89 -5.45 -1.56
CA ASN A 267 -10.27 -5.03 -1.49
C ASN A 267 -10.35 -3.52 -1.33
N GLY A 268 -11.52 -2.97 -1.64
CA GLY A 268 -11.83 -1.60 -1.31
C GLY A 268 -13.31 -1.30 -1.43
N VAL A 269 -13.74 -0.25 -0.76
CA VAL A 269 -15.11 0.28 -0.76
C VAL A 269 -15.06 1.80 -0.78
N ASP A 270 -15.97 2.41 -1.53
CA ASP A 270 -16.08 3.87 -1.57
C ASP A 270 -16.50 4.40 -0.20
N VAL A 271 -16.09 5.62 0.15
CA VAL A 271 -16.44 6.20 1.44
C VAL A 271 -17.95 6.42 1.53
N GLY A 272 -18.55 5.96 2.63
CA GLY A 272 -19.99 5.95 2.87
C GLY A 272 -20.68 4.64 2.47
N ASP A 273 -20.04 3.80 1.66
CA ASP A 273 -20.56 2.51 1.24
C ASP A 273 -20.03 1.35 2.12
N SER A 274 -20.66 0.18 2.00
CA SER A 274 -20.25 -1.04 2.69
C SER A 274 -20.03 -2.22 1.74
N ALA A 275 -19.19 -3.16 2.19
CA ALA A 275 -18.90 -4.39 1.49
C ALA A 275 -18.78 -5.56 2.48
N GLU A 276 -19.38 -6.70 2.15
CA GLU A 276 -19.28 -7.91 2.96
C GLU A 276 -18.09 -8.76 2.49
N ARG A 277 -17.33 -9.30 3.44
CA ARG A 277 -16.19 -10.20 3.20
C ARG A 277 -16.26 -11.41 4.09
N THR A 278 -16.04 -12.57 3.50
CA THR A 278 -16.05 -13.84 4.24
C THR A 278 -14.62 -14.32 4.42
N VAL A 279 -14.13 -14.26 5.65
CA VAL A 279 -12.74 -14.59 6.00
C VAL A 279 -12.71 -15.84 6.87
N ILE A 280 -11.78 -16.74 6.59
CA ILE A 280 -11.68 -18.04 7.26
C ILE A 280 -10.41 -18.10 8.09
N TRP A 281 -10.56 -18.46 9.36
CA TRP A 281 -9.47 -18.77 10.27
C TRP A 281 -9.54 -20.21 10.75
N MET A 282 -8.39 -20.80 11.05
CA MET A 282 -8.31 -22.04 11.80
C MET A 282 -8.28 -21.72 13.30
N VAL A 283 -9.23 -22.27 14.06
CA VAL A 283 -9.41 -22.00 15.49
C VAL A 283 -9.57 -23.29 16.29
N PRO A 284 -9.22 -23.32 17.58
CA PRO A 284 -9.54 -24.45 18.46
C PRO A 284 -11.05 -24.72 18.49
N GLU A 285 -11.45 -25.99 18.48
CA GLU A 285 -12.86 -26.38 18.48
C GLU A 285 -13.62 -25.88 19.73
N GLY A 286 -12.93 -25.80 20.87
CA GLY A 286 -13.50 -25.27 22.12
C GLY A 286 -13.56 -23.73 22.21
N LEU A 287 -13.02 -22.99 21.24
CA LEU A 287 -12.99 -21.52 21.32
C LEU A 287 -14.38 -20.94 21.06
N THR A 288 -14.93 -20.23 22.05
CA THR A 288 -16.29 -19.67 22.00
C THR A 288 -16.33 -18.18 21.70
N GLU A 289 -15.23 -17.47 21.88
CA GLU A 289 -15.12 -16.04 21.66
C GLU A 289 -13.73 -15.72 21.12
N ALA A 290 -13.65 -14.74 20.22
CA ALA A 290 -12.40 -14.23 19.69
C ALA A 290 -12.49 -12.72 19.49
N ARG A 291 -11.34 -12.07 19.33
CA ARG A 291 -11.21 -10.64 19.04
C ARG A 291 -10.76 -10.48 17.60
N LEU A 292 -11.51 -9.73 16.82
CA LEU A 292 -11.16 -9.34 15.46
C LEU A 292 -10.34 -8.05 15.53
N LEU A 293 -9.15 -8.09 14.95
CA LEU A 293 -8.26 -6.94 14.83
C LEU A 293 -8.15 -6.53 13.36
N PHE A 294 -8.02 -5.24 13.12
CA PHE A 294 -7.53 -4.69 11.86
C PHE A 294 -6.18 -4.01 12.15
N GLY A 295 -5.09 -4.53 11.60
CA GLY A 295 -3.76 -4.15 12.05
C GLY A 295 -3.46 -4.64 13.47
N GLU A 296 -3.36 -3.72 14.44
CA GLU A 296 -3.27 -4.03 15.88
C GLU A 296 -4.51 -3.58 16.67
N THR A 297 -5.45 -2.90 16.01
CA THR A 297 -6.60 -2.32 16.68
C THR A 297 -7.71 -3.37 16.74
N GLU A 298 -8.19 -3.67 17.94
CA GLU A 298 -9.38 -4.50 18.14
C GLU A 298 -10.60 -3.73 17.60
N VAL A 299 -11.23 -4.28 16.57
CA VAL A 299 -12.37 -3.65 15.88
C VAL A 299 -13.71 -4.30 16.23
N ALA A 300 -13.70 -5.56 16.66
CA ALA A 300 -14.90 -6.26 17.10
C ALA A 300 -14.60 -7.49 17.96
N THR A 301 -15.61 -7.95 18.70
CA THR A 301 -15.64 -9.28 19.31
C THR A 301 -16.44 -10.23 18.42
N VAL A 302 -15.95 -11.46 18.22
CA VAL A 302 -16.58 -12.50 17.41
C VAL A 302 -17.08 -13.62 18.31
N SER A 303 -18.39 -13.83 18.35
CA SER A 303 -19.01 -14.93 19.11
C SER A 303 -18.96 -16.24 18.32
N LEU A 304 -17.88 -17.00 18.47
CA LEU A 304 -17.70 -18.29 17.80
C LEU A 304 -18.61 -19.40 18.37
N GLY A 305 -18.94 -19.33 19.66
CA GLY A 305 -19.70 -20.35 20.37
C GLY A 305 -21.20 -20.42 20.01
N THR A 306 -21.72 -19.43 19.29
CA THR A 306 -23.12 -19.42 18.84
C THR A 306 -23.33 -20.25 17.57
N ALA A 307 -22.25 -20.50 16.81
CA ALA A 307 -22.26 -21.36 15.63
C ALA A 307 -21.97 -22.81 16.03
N ALA A 308 -22.90 -23.72 15.71
CA ALA A 308 -22.66 -25.15 15.84
C ALA A 308 -21.53 -25.58 14.89
N VAL A 309 -20.73 -26.55 15.32
CA VAL A 309 -19.71 -27.16 14.48
C VAL A 309 -20.35 -28.24 13.61
N THR A 310 -20.13 -28.18 12.31
CA THR A 310 -20.56 -29.19 11.33
C THR A 310 -19.36 -29.91 10.72
N ASP A 311 -19.59 -31.09 10.13
CA ASP A 311 -18.52 -31.83 9.45
C ASP A 311 -18.01 -31.10 8.20
N THR A 312 -18.96 -30.58 7.42
CA THR A 312 -18.73 -29.80 6.19
C THR A 312 -19.43 -28.45 6.28
N ASP A 313 -19.01 -27.49 5.45
CA ASP A 313 -19.57 -26.14 5.44
C ASP A 313 -21.05 -26.08 5.05
#